data_AF-A0A850JJ60-F1
#
_entry.id   AF-A0A850JJ60-F1
#
_cell.length_a   1.000
_cell.length_b   1.000
_cell.length_c   1.000
_cell.angle_alpha   90.00
_cell.angle_beta   90.00
_cell.angle_gamma   90.00
#
_symmetry.space_group_name_H-M   'P 1'
#
loop_
_entity.id
_entity.type
_entity.pdbx_description
1 polymer ?
#
loop_
_entity_poly.entity_id
_entity_poly.type
_entity_poly.pdbx_seq_one_letter_code
_entity_poly.pdbx_strand_id
1 'polypeptide(L)'
;MNAADVATWIRHTAELVSADAERLTRLDAAIGDGDHGHNLDRGFRAAVEALPEDALPGKVLIAAGRAIVSKTGGASGPLYGTVLRRAGKALGDAEDVDAAALGTALKAALDGAQDLGKAAEGDKTMIDALAPAVAAYEAALADGADLAGCAGPSPHLTLPPQRTVEHTVVHTTNT
;
A
#
# COMPACT_ATOMS: atom_id res chain seq x y z
N MET A 1 11.80 8.47 13.27
CA MET A 1 11.79 8.37 11.79
C MET A 1 11.47 9.74 11.25
N ASN A 2 12.31 10.29 10.39
CA ASN A 2 12.15 11.65 9.87
C ASN A 2 11.65 11.66 8.41
N ALA A 3 11.60 12.84 7.79
CA ALA A 3 11.11 13.00 6.43
C ALA A 3 11.97 12.28 5.37
N ALA A 4 13.29 12.20 5.58
CA ALA A 4 14.19 11.51 4.64
C ALA A 4 13.95 10.00 4.65
N ASP A 5 13.65 9.42 5.82
CA ASP A 5 13.26 8.01 5.94
C ASP A 5 11.96 7.74 5.18
N VAL A 6 10.94 8.58 5.38
CA VAL A 6 9.64 8.47 4.69
C VAL A 6 9.80 8.61 3.18
N ALA A 7 10.62 9.57 2.72
CA ALA A 7 10.92 9.73 1.29
C ALA A 7 11.63 8.48 0.73
N THR A 8 12.48 7.84 1.53
CA THR A 8 13.16 6.59 1.17
C THR A 8 12.17 5.44 1.05
N TRP A 9 11.16 5.36 1.92
CA TRP A 9 10.08 4.37 1.78
C TRP A 9 9.28 4.55 0.49
N ILE A 10 8.95 5.78 0.11
CA ILE A 10 8.24 6.04 -1.16
C ILE A 10 9.09 5.61 -2.35
N ARG A 11 10.39 5.94 -2.36
CA ARG A 11 11.32 5.49 -3.42
C ARG A 11 11.40 3.97 -3.49
N HIS A 12 11.59 3.30 -2.35
CA HIS A 12 11.67 1.86 -2.30
C HIS A 12 10.37 1.17 -2.76
N THR A 13 9.22 1.73 -2.38
CA THR A 13 7.91 1.24 -2.86
C THR A 13 7.81 1.37 -4.38
N ALA A 14 8.26 2.49 -4.95
CA ALA A 14 8.26 2.69 -6.39
C ALA A 14 9.16 1.68 -7.13
N GLU A 15 10.33 1.36 -6.56
CA GLU A 15 11.23 0.33 -7.10
C GLU A 15 10.55 -1.05 -7.11
N LEU A 16 9.93 -1.45 -6.00
CA LEU A 16 9.22 -2.73 -5.89
C LEU A 16 8.04 -2.80 -6.87
N VAL A 17 7.22 -1.75 -6.94
CA VAL A 17 6.09 -1.66 -7.87
C VAL A 17 6.57 -1.72 -9.31
N SER A 18 7.65 -1.00 -9.65
CA SER A 18 8.20 -1.03 -11.02
C SER A 18 8.75 -2.41 -11.38
N ALA A 19 9.39 -3.12 -10.45
CA ALA A 19 9.91 -4.46 -10.68
C ALA A 19 8.78 -5.49 -10.88
N ASP A 20 7.65 -5.32 -10.19
CA ASP A 20 6.51 -6.24 -10.23
C ASP A 20 5.38 -5.80 -11.18
N ALA A 21 5.51 -4.68 -11.89
CA ALA A 21 4.45 -4.07 -12.68
C ALA A 21 3.82 -5.05 -13.68
N GLU A 22 4.64 -5.80 -14.43
CA GLU A 22 4.12 -6.80 -15.38
C GLU A 22 3.36 -7.94 -14.69
N ARG A 23 3.84 -8.39 -13.53
CA ARG A 23 3.20 -9.46 -12.75
C ARG A 23 1.84 -8.99 -12.24
N LEU A 24 1.77 -7.77 -11.70
CA LEU A 24 0.54 -7.16 -11.22
C LEU A 24 -0.48 -6.96 -12.35
N THR A 25 -0.02 -6.48 -13.50
CA THR A 25 -0.84 -6.38 -14.73
C THR A 25 -1.40 -7.74 -15.15
N ARG A 26 -0.58 -8.81 -15.14
CA ARG A 26 -1.06 -10.16 -15.50
C ARG A 26 -2.09 -10.70 -14.52
N LEU A 27 -1.94 -10.46 -13.22
CA LEU A 27 -2.91 -10.86 -12.21
C LEU A 27 -4.24 -10.13 -12.40
N ASP A 28 -4.17 -8.82 -12.67
CA ASP A 28 -5.34 -7.99 -12.94
C ASP A 28 -6.07 -8.41 -14.21
N ALA A 29 -5.34 -8.73 -15.30
CA ALA A 29 -5.94 -9.21 -16.54
C ALA A 29 -6.76 -10.51 -16.39
N ALA A 30 -6.51 -11.30 -15.34
CA ALA A 30 -7.26 -12.53 -15.09
C ALA A 30 -8.69 -12.25 -14.58
N ILE A 31 -8.95 -11.09 -13.95
CA ILE A 31 -10.23 -10.75 -13.30
C ILE A 31 -10.70 -9.30 -13.53
N GLY A 32 -9.97 -8.54 -14.34
CA GLY A 32 -10.10 -7.10 -14.56
C GLY A 32 -9.67 -6.71 -15.97
N ASP A 33 -9.21 -5.47 -16.16
CA ASP A 33 -8.84 -4.91 -17.47
C ASP A 33 -7.34 -4.99 -17.78
N GLY A 34 -6.52 -5.42 -16.82
CA GLY A 34 -5.10 -5.68 -17.05
C GLY A 34 -4.26 -4.42 -17.15
N ASP A 35 -4.60 -3.39 -16.39
CA ASP A 35 -3.87 -2.13 -16.36
C ASP A 35 -3.25 -1.82 -15.00
N HIS A 36 -3.59 -2.58 -13.96
CA HIS A 36 -3.30 -2.23 -12.57
C HIS A 36 -1.81 -2.00 -12.30
N GLY A 37 -0.94 -2.92 -12.72
CA GLY A 37 0.50 -2.82 -12.47
C GLY A 37 1.13 -1.61 -13.16
N HIS A 38 0.77 -1.37 -14.42
CA HIS A 38 1.22 -0.19 -15.17
C HIS A 38 0.67 1.12 -14.58
N ASN A 39 -0.56 1.11 -14.08
CA ASN A 39 -1.16 2.26 -13.42
C ASN A 39 -0.41 2.59 -12.11
N LEU A 40 -0.13 1.58 -11.29
CA LEU A 40 0.64 1.77 -10.05
C LEU A 40 2.06 2.26 -10.32
N ASP A 41 2.76 1.68 -11.29
CA ASP A 41 4.10 2.10 -11.68
C ASP A 41 4.14 3.58 -12.09
N ARG A 42 3.21 4.01 -12.95
CA ARG A 42 3.09 5.44 -13.31
C ARG A 42 2.79 6.32 -12.10
N GLY A 43 1.91 5.88 -11.21
CA GLY A 43 1.54 6.61 -10.00
C GLY A 43 2.71 6.80 -9.04
N PHE A 44 3.45 5.72 -8.75
CA PHE A 44 4.56 5.76 -7.81
C PHE A 44 5.80 6.46 -8.36
N ARG A 45 6.06 6.40 -9.68
CA ARG A 45 7.07 7.26 -10.31
C ARG A 45 6.75 8.74 -10.12
N ALA A 46 5.50 9.13 -10.37
CA ALA A 46 5.06 10.49 -10.12
C ALA A 46 5.14 10.89 -8.63
N ALA A 47 4.90 9.94 -7.73
CA ALA A 47 5.06 10.15 -6.29
C ALA A 47 6.50 10.49 -5.93
N VAL A 48 7.48 9.78 -6.50
CA VAL A 48 8.91 10.03 -6.30
C VAL A 48 9.31 11.41 -6.85
N GLU A 49 8.84 11.76 -8.05
CA GLU A 49 9.11 13.08 -8.66
C GLU A 49 8.53 14.25 -7.84
N ALA A 50 7.45 14.00 -7.09
CA ALA A 50 6.75 15.02 -6.31
C ALA A 50 7.22 15.12 -4.85
N LEU A 51 8.25 14.38 -4.45
CA LEU A 51 8.75 14.40 -3.08
C LEU A 51 9.37 15.79 -2.77
N PRO A 52 8.85 16.52 -1.78
CA PRO A 52 9.40 17.82 -1.42
C PRO A 52 10.73 17.67 -0.67
N GLU A 53 11.63 18.62 -0.90
CA GLU A 53 12.82 18.82 -0.07
C GLU A 53 12.45 19.56 1.22
N ASP A 54 13.21 19.33 2.30
CA ASP A 54 13.08 20.01 3.60
C ASP A 54 11.65 20.08 4.18
N ALA A 55 10.86 19.04 3.96
CA ALA A 55 9.48 18.97 4.42
C ALA A 55 9.33 18.09 5.67
N LEU A 56 8.20 18.21 6.37
CA LEU A 56 7.84 17.32 7.47
C LEU A 56 7.37 15.95 6.94
N PRO A 57 7.58 14.84 7.67
CA PRO A 57 7.13 13.48 7.31
C PRO A 57 5.70 13.42 6.76
N GLY A 58 4.74 14.06 7.43
CA GLY A 58 3.34 14.07 7.00
C GLY A 58 3.13 14.75 5.63
N LYS A 59 3.90 15.81 5.34
CA LYS A 59 3.81 16.52 4.06
C LYS A 59 4.40 15.70 2.91
N VAL A 60 5.45 14.91 3.17
CA VAL A 60 6.02 13.98 2.19
C VAL A 60 4.96 12.98 1.73
N LEU A 61 4.25 12.33 2.67
CA LEU A 61 3.18 11.39 2.35
C LEU A 61 2.01 12.04 1.61
N ILE A 62 1.61 13.25 2.01
CA ILE A 62 0.54 13.99 1.34
C ILE A 62 0.92 14.35 -0.10
N ALA A 63 2.16 14.79 -0.34
CA ALA A 63 2.65 15.12 -1.67
C ALA A 63 2.67 13.89 -2.58
N ALA A 64 3.25 12.78 -2.12
CA ALA A 64 3.24 11.50 -2.80
C ALA A 64 1.81 11.04 -3.14
N GLY A 65 0.91 11.06 -2.16
CA GLY A 65 -0.48 10.66 -2.36
C GLY A 65 -1.24 11.54 -3.36
N ARG A 66 -0.98 12.85 -3.40
CA ARG A 66 -1.56 13.75 -4.41
C ARG A 66 -1.05 13.44 -5.82
N ALA A 67 0.24 13.13 -5.95
CA ALA A 67 0.83 12.79 -7.23
C ALA A 67 0.26 11.47 -7.80
N ILE A 68 0.09 10.45 -6.94
CA ILE A 68 -0.55 9.18 -7.33
C ILE A 68 -1.95 9.42 -7.89
N VAL A 69 -2.80 10.16 -7.18
CA VAL A 69 -4.17 10.48 -7.66
C VAL A 69 -4.14 11.18 -9.03
N SER A 70 -3.16 12.03 -9.26
CA SER A 70 -3.09 12.85 -10.48
C SER A 70 -2.54 12.11 -11.70
N LYS A 71 -1.85 10.98 -11.50
CA LYS A 71 -1.13 10.26 -12.58
C LYS A 71 -1.54 8.79 -12.76
N THR A 72 -2.37 8.28 -11.86
CA THR A 72 -2.90 6.91 -11.90
C THR A 72 -4.33 6.91 -12.44
N GLY A 73 -4.61 6.05 -13.42
CA GLY A 73 -5.98 5.79 -13.88
C GLY A 73 -6.70 4.74 -13.01
N GLY A 74 -7.99 4.53 -13.25
CA GLY A 74 -8.76 3.48 -12.58
C GLY A 74 -8.97 3.69 -11.07
N ALA A 75 -9.36 2.61 -10.39
CA ALA A 75 -9.70 2.64 -8.96
C ALA A 75 -8.47 2.74 -8.02
N SER A 76 -7.29 2.31 -8.48
CA SER A 76 -6.07 2.26 -7.67
C SER A 76 -5.55 3.64 -7.29
N GLY A 77 -5.63 4.62 -8.20
CA GLY A 77 -5.16 5.99 -7.95
C GLY A 77 -5.79 6.64 -6.71
N PRO A 78 -7.13 6.76 -6.66
CA PRO A 78 -7.83 7.28 -5.48
C PRO A 78 -7.57 6.49 -4.20
N LEU A 79 -7.44 5.16 -4.27
CA LEU A 79 -7.20 4.30 -3.10
C LEU A 79 -5.81 4.54 -2.50
N TYR A 80 -4.73 4.30 -3.25
CA TYR A 80 -3.36 4.50 -2.76
C TYR A 80 -3.08 5.95 -2.39
N GLY A 81 -3.60 6.89 -3.18
CA GLY A 81 -3.50 8.31 -2.85
C GLY A 81 -4.22 8.68 -1.56
N THR A 82 -5.36 8.05 -1.26
CA THR A 82 -6.08 8.28 -0.01
C THR A 82 -5.36 7.70 1.19
N VAL A 83 -4.82 6.48 1.07
CA VAL A 83 -3.99 5.83 2.10
C VAL A 83 -2.86 6.76 2.52
N LEU A 84 -2.02 7.22 1.58
CA LEU A 84 -0.87 8.07 1.90
C LEU A 84 -1.30 9.43 2.48
N ARG A 85 -2.35 10.04 1.92
CA ARG A 85 -2.84 11.34 2.43
C ARG A 85 -3.44 11.23 3.83
N ARG A 86 -4.12 10.13 4.16
CA ARG A 86 -4.72 9.92 5.49
C ARG A 86 -3.63 9.67 6.53
N ALA A 87 -2.64 8.84 6.22
CA ALA A 87 -1.46 8.66 7.04
C ALA A 87 -0.71 9.98 7.26
N GLY A 88 -0.43 10.73 6.19
CA GLY A 88 0.27 12.02 6.30
C GLY A 88 -0.49 13.08 7.09
N LYS A 89 -1.83 13.08 7.03
CA LYS A 89 -2.66 13.97 7.88
C LYS A 89 -2.60 13.58 9.35
N ALA A 90 -2.58 12.28 9.67
CA ALA A 90 -2.49 11.79 11.03
C ALA A 90 -1.14 12.14 11.68
N LEU A 91 -0.06 12.17 10.90
CA LEU A 91 1.25 12.61 11.37
C LEU A 91 1.33 14.13 11.64
N GLY A 92 0.41 14.92 11.08
CA GLY A 92 0.34 16.37 11.31
C GLY A 92 1.64 17.09 10.93
N ASP A 93 2.16 17.88 11.88
CA ASP A 93 3.39 18.66 11.75
C ASP A 93 4.52 18.11 12.66
N ALA A 94 4.51 16.81 12.97
CA ALA A 94 5.59 16.18 13.70
C ALA A 94 6.89 16.15 12.86
N GLU A 95 8.02 16.51 13.47
CA GLU A 95 9.35 16.45 12.83
C GLU A 95 9.89 15.02 12.83
N ASP A 96 9.62 14.28 13.90
CA ASP A 96 9.96 12.88 14.08
C ASP A 96 8.72 12.03 14.34
N VAL A 97 8.71 10.85 13.73
CA VAL A 97 7.66 9.84 13.87
C VAL A 97 8.21 8.69 14.71
N ASP A 98 7.58 8.46 15.86
CA ASP A 98 7.80 7.29 16.71
C ASP A 98 6.85 6.15 16.34
N ALA A 99 6.95 5.02 17.06
CA ALA A 99 6.14 3.84 16.79
C ALA A 99 4.63 4.10 16.99
N ALA A 100 4.25 4.87 18.01
CA ALA A 100 2.84 5.17 18.28
C ALA A 100 2.23 6.10 17.21
N ALA A 101 2.98 7.11 16.79
CA ALA A 101 2.58 8.03 15.72
C ALA A 101 2.44 7.29 14.38
N LEU A 102 3.38 6.38 14.06
CA LEU A 102 3.28 5.56 12.86
C LEU A 102 2.08 4.60 12.93
N GLY A 103 1.84 3.94 14.06
CA GLY A 103 0.66 3.09 14.26
C GLY A 103 -0.65 3.85 14.02
N THR A 104 -0.78 5.05 14.60
CA THR A 104 -1.93 5.93 14.38
C THR A 104 -2.08 6.30 12.90
N ALA A 105 -0.98 6.59 12.21
CA ALA A 105 -0.99 6.92 10.79
C ALA A 105 -1.39 5.72 9.90
N LEU A 106 -0.90 4.53 10.21
CA LEU A 106 -1.25 3.28 9.52
C LEU A 106 -2.74 2.95 9.69
N LYS A 107 -3.27 3.09 10.91
CA LYS A 107 -4.70 2.92 11.18
C LYS A 107 -5.55 3.91 10.39
N ALA A 108 -5.17 5.19 10.38
CA ALA A 108 -5.86 6.21 9.58
C ALA A 108 -5.81 5.92 8.06
N ALA A 109 -4.70 5.34 7.58
CA ALA A 109 -4.54 4.89 6.20
C ALA A 109 -5.53 3.78 5.85
N LEU A 110 -5.62 2.75 6.70
CA LEU A 110 -6.55 1.63 6.55
C LEU A 110 -8.01 2.10 6.55
N ASP A 111 -8.41 2.91 7.54
CA ASP A 111 -9.76 3.45 7.64
C ASP A 111 -10.10 4.28 6.40
N GLY A 112 -9.13 5.04 5.89
CA GLY A 112 -9.26 5.80 4.65
C GLY A 112 -9.50 4.95 3.41
N ALA A 113 -8.87 3.78 3.32
CA ALA A 113 -9.07 2.84 2.23
C ALA A 113 -10.45 2.16 2.31
N GLN A 114 -10.86 1.73 3.51
CA GLN A 114 -12.18 1.13 3.76
C GLN A 114 -13.30 2.13 3.48
N ASP A 115 -13.16 3.38 3.94
CA ASP A 115 -14.12 4.46 3.71
C ASP A 115 -14.37 4.73 2.23
N LEU A 116 -13.29 4.75 1.44
CA LEU A 116 -13.34 5.08 0.02
C LEU A 116 -13.82 3.89 -0.82
N GLY A 117 -13.28 2.71 -0.56
CA GLY A 117 -13.60 1.49 -1.31
C GLY A 117 -14.91 0.82 -0.89
N LYS A 118 -15.47 1.20 0.27
CA LYS A 118 -16.59 0.49 0.92
C LYS A 118 -16.34 -1.01 1.06
N ALA A 119 -15.07 -1.38 1.27
CA ALA A 119 -14.60 -2.75 1.34
C ALA A 119 -14.25 -3.14 2.79
N ALA A 120 -14.55 -4.37 3.15
CA ALA A 120 -14.21 -5.02 4.40
C ALA A 120 -13.19 -6.14 4.18
N GLU A 121 -12.68 -6.69 5.28
CA GLU A 121 -11.93 -7.96 5.24
C GLU A 121 -12.81 -9.08 4.69
N GLY A 122 -12.25 -9.90 3.81
CA GLY A 122 -12.93 -10.97 3.07
C GLY A 122 -13.36 -10.57 1.65
N ASP A 123 -13.38 -9.29 1.31
CA ASP A 123 -13.88 -8.80 0.01
C ASP A 123 -12.90 -9.02 -1.16
N LYS A 124 -11.73 -9.63 -0.91
CA LYS A 124 -10.64 -9.87 -1.88
C LYS A 124 -10.09 -8.57 -2.46
N THR A 125 -9.80 -7.63 -1.57
CA THR A 125 -9.23 -6.32 -1.93
C THR A 125 -7.92 -6.08 -1.21
N MET A 126 -7.29 -4.92 -1.44
CA MET A 126 -6.09 -4.53 -0.68
C MET A 126 -6.32 -4.47 0.84
N ILE A 127 -7.57 -4.39 1.30
CA ILE A 127 -7.92 -4.42 2.73
C ILE A 127 -7.49 -5.75 3.36
N ASP A 128 -7.56 -6.86 2.64
CA ASP A 128 -7.15 -8.19 3.11
C ASP A 128 -5.65 -8.30 3.38
N ALA A 129 -4.85 -7.39 2.81
CA ALA A 129 -3.43 -7.28 3.12
C ALA A 129 -3.16 -6.21 4.18
N LEU A 130 -3.83 -5.06 4.08
CA LEU A 130 -3.59 -3.91 4.96
C LEU A 130 -4.10 -4.14 6.38
N ALA A 131 -5.32 -4.64 6.55
CA ALA A 131 -5.92 -4.83 7.87
C ALA A 131 -5.08 -5.75 8.79
N PRO A 132 -4.65 -6.96 8.37
CA PRO A 132 -3.82 -7.80 9.22
C PRO A 132 -2.44 -7.20 9.48
N ALA A 133 -1.87 -6.44 8.52
CA ALA A 133 -0.59 -5.76 8.72
C ALA A 133 -0.69 -4.66 9.80
N VAL A 134 -1.77 -3.86 9.78
CA VAL A 134 -2.02 -2.84 10.82
C VAL A 134 -2.26 -3.49 12.18
N ALA A 135 -3.08 -4.55 12.23
CA ALA A 135 -3.34 -5.28 13.48
C ALA A 135 -2.05 -5.87 14.09
N ALA A 136 -1.17 -6.43 13.27
CA ALA A 136 0.11 -6.95 13.73
C ALA A 136 1.05 -5.85 14.25
N TYR A 137 1.06 -4.69 13.58
CA TYR A 137 1.81 -3.52 14.04
C TYR A 137 1.30 -3.05 15.41
N GLU A 138 -0.02 -2.91 15.58
CA GLU A 138 -0.64 -2.50 16.85
C GLU A 138 -0.37 -3.50 17.99
N ALA A 139 -0.40 -4.81 17.69
CA ALA A 139 -0.07 -5.84 18.66
C ALA A 139 1.40 -5.76 19.12
N ALA A 140 2.34 -5.63 18.19
CA ALA A 140 3.76 -5.48 18.52
C ALA A 140 4.02 -4.22 19.36
N LEU A 141 3.33 -3.11 19.04
CA LEU A 141 3.41 -1.88 19.81
C LEU A 141 2.87 -2.06 21.24
N ALA A 142 1.75 -2.78 21.40
CA ALA A 142 1.18 -3.08 22.71
C ALA A 142 2.12 -3.96 23.56
N ASP A 143 2.90 -4.83 22.93
CA ASP A 143 3.94 -5.65 23.56
C ASP A 143 5.24 -4.87 23.85
N GLY A 144 5.27 -3.56 23.55
CA GLY A 144 6.38 -2.66 23.85
C GLY A 144 7.52 -2.71 22.83
N ALA A 145 7.27 -3.22 21.63
CA ALA A 145 8.26 -3.18 20.56
C ALA A 145 8.54 -1.73 20.13
N ASP A 146 9.77 -1.47 19.69
CA ASP A 146 10.15 -0.21 19.08
C ASP A 146 9.69 -0.12 17.62
N LEU A 147 10.00 0.99 16.95
CA LEU A 147 9.57 1.23 15.57
C LEU A 147 10.05 0.13 14.60
N ALA A 148 11.26 -0.41 14.81
CA ALA A 148 11.80 -1.48 13.98
C ALA A 148 11.13 -2.83 14.27
N GLY A 149 10.88 -3.13 15.54
CA GLY A 149 10.16 -4.33 15.95
C GLY A 149 8.71 -4.35 15.44
N CYS A 150 8.03 -3.22 15.46
CA CYS A 150 6.66 -3.11 14.93
C CYS A 150 6.62 -3.22 13.38
N ALA A 151 7.65 -2.71 12.69
CA ALA A 151 7.74 -2.75 11.22
C ALA A 151 8.35 -4.06 10.68
N GLY A 152 8.74 -4.99 11.56
CA GLY A 152 9.31 -6.28 11.19
C GLY A 152 8.34 -7.19 10.43
N PRO A 153 8.84 -8.26 9.79
CA PRO A 153 8.00 -9.22 9.09
C PRO A 153 7.00 -9.85 10.06
N SER A 154 5.71 -9.62 9.81
CA SER A 154 4.64 -10.23 10.61
C SER A 154 4.62 -11.74 10.36
N PRO A 155 4.80 -12.59 11.39
CA PRO A 155 4.80 -14.05 11.24
C PRO A 155 3.44 -14.60 10.78
N HIS A 156 2.38 -13.78 10.85
CA HIS A 156 1.01 -14.12 10.46
C HIS A 156 0.62 -13.63 9.06
N LEU A 157 1.46 -12.80 8.42
CA LEU A 157 1.25 -12.39 7.03
C LEU A 157 1.79 -13.48 6.09
N THR A 158 1.26 -14.69 6.22
CA THR A 158 1.47 -15.72 5.21
C THR A 158 0.50 -15.42 4.08
N LEU A 159 0.97 -14.71 3.05
CA LEU A 159 0.24 -14.64 1.79
C LEU A 159 -0.07 -16.08 1.37
N PRO A 160 -1.34 -16.45 1.08
CA PRO A 160 -1.63 -17.78 0.60
C PRO A 160 -0.75 -18.06 -0.62
N PRO A 161 -0.18 -19.27 -0.76
CA PRO A 161 0.64 -19.60 -1.91
C PRO A 161 -0.16 -19.27 -3.16
N GLN A 162 0.42 -18.43 -4.02
CA GLN A 162 -0.15 -18.11 -5.33
C GLN A 162 -0.34 -19.45 -6.03
N ARG A 163 -1.56 -19.97 -6.09
CA ARG A 163 -1.83 -21.21 -6.83
C ARG A 163 -1.46 -20.91 -8.27
N THR A 164 -0.40 -21.54 -8.76
CA THR A 164 -0.13 -21.64 -10.18
C THR A 164 -1.41 -22.17 -10.81
N VAL A 165 -2.07 -21.35 -11.63
CA VAL A 165 -3.20 -21.82 -12.43
C VAL A 165 -2.58 -22.66 -13.55
N GLU A 166 -2.15 -23.88 -13.21
CA GLU A 166 -1.82 -24.88 -14.20
C GLU A 166 -3.14 -25.40 -14.79
N HIS A 167 -3.25 -25.18 -16.09
CA HIS A 167 -4.26 -25.67 -17.03
C HIS A 167 -5.00 -26.92 -16.57
N THR A 168 -6.33 -26.82 -16.48
CA THR A 168 -7.23 -27.96 -16.59
C THR A 168 -8.32 -27.59 -17.58
N VAL A 169 -7.96 -27.59 -18.87
CA VAL A 169 -8.94 -27.79 -19.95
C VAL A 169 -9.17 -29.29 -20.02
N VAL A 170 -10.03 -29.80 -19.14
CA VAL A 170 -10.54 -31.17 -19.27
C VAL A 170 -11.55 -31.15 -20.39
N HIS A 171 -11.21 -31.89 -21.44
CA HIS A 171 -12.09 -32.30 -22.52
C HIS A 171 -13.46 -32.72 -21.97
N THR A 172 -14.52 -32.18 -22.55
CA THR A 172 -15.79 -32.90 -22.64
C THR A 172 -16.26 -32.84 -24.08
N THR A 173 -15.67 -33.71 -24.90
CA THR A 173 -16.42 -34.30 -26.02
C THR A 173 -17.48 -35.19 -25.40
N ASN A 174 -18.76 -34.87 -25.59
CA ASN A 174 -19.73 -35.93 -25.81
C ASN A 174 -20.96 -35.47 -26.59
N THR A 175 -21.13 -36.13 -27.75
CA THR A 175 -22.31 -36.35 -28.61
C THR A 175 -23.06 -35.15 -29.17
#